data_AF-A0A2M8N5D9-F1
#
_entry.id   AF-A0A2M8N5D9-F1
#
_cell.length_a   1.000
_cell.length_b   1.000
_cell.length_c   1.000
_cell.angle_alpha   90.00
_cell.angle_beta   90.00
_cell.angle_gamma   90.00
#
_symmetry.space_group_name_H-M   'P 1'
#
loop_
_entity.id
_entity.type
_entity.pdbx_description
1 polymer ?
#
loop_
_entity_poly.entity_id
_entity_poly.type
_entity_poly.pdbx_seq_one_letter_code
_entity_poly.pdbx_strand_id
1 'polypeptide(L)'
;VFKVLTVAAALEVGAVTPDWTYNDQGVFEIGGIRIQNWDRRAHGEVDVEQILVQSLNVGAATLAVEELGATNFYQMMARFGIGRPTRIDLQGEASGFMRTPTDLSGTWSESDLGTNSFGQGLSVTPLQMLTAINAIANDGIMMKPRVVYQMIDGDRIITSE
;
A
#
# COMPACT_ATOMS: atom_id res chain seq x y z
N VAL A 1 8.67 2.34 1.56
CA VAL A 1 7.91 2.46 0.29
C VAL A 1 6.41 2.24 0.51
N PHE A 2 5.98 1.07 1.00
CA PHE A 2 4.56 0.72 1.10
C PHE A 2 3.68 1.71 1.90
N LYS A 3 4.22 2.37 2.93
CA LYS A 3 3.51 3.38 3.74
C LYS A 3 2.88 4.51 2.92
N VAL A 4 3.44 4.82 1.75
CA VAL A 4 2.85 5.79 0.82
C VAL A 4 1.42 5.38 0.44
N LEU A 5 1.18 4.07 0.21
CA LEU A 5 -0.17 3.56 -0.10
C LEU A 5 -1.11 3.63 1.11
N THR A 6 -0.60 3.33 2.30
CA THR A 6 -1.39 3.41 3.55
C THR A 6 -1.83 4.85 3.83
N VAL A 7 -0.92 5.81 3.71
CA VAL A 7 -1.23 7.23 3.88
C VAL A 7 -2.19 7.71 2.79
N ALA A 8 -1.93 7.37 1.53
CA ALA A 8 -2.83 7.73 0.42
C ALA A 8 -4.24 7.13 0.62
N ALA A 9 -4.33 5.89 1.12
CA ALA A 9 -5.61 5.27 1.45
C ALA A 9 -6.37 6.03 2.53
N ALA A 10 -5.69 6.42 3.61
CA ALA A 10 -6.30 7.16 4.72
C ALA A 10 -6.83 8.53 4.29
N LEU A 11 -6.08 9.23 3.42
CA LEU A 11 -6.49 10.51 2.85
C LEU A 11 -7.66 10.36 1.85
N GLU A 12 -7.59 9.38 0.94
CA GLU A 12 -8.60 9.14 -0.10
C GLU A 12 -9.99 8.84 0.47
N VAL A 13 -10.06 8.03 1.54
CA VAL A 13 -11.35 7.71 2.18
C VAL A 13 -11.81 8.79 3.15
N GLY A 14 -11.01 9.86 3.33
CA GLY A 14 -11.29 10.95 4.27
C GLY A 14 -11.21 10.54 5.73
N ALA A 15 -10.51 9.46 6.06
CA ALA A 15 -10.31 9.03 7.45
C ALA A 15 -9.41 10.01 8.22
N VAL A 16 -8.44 10.59 7.52
CA VAL A 16 -7.55 11.63 8.07
C VAL A 16 -7.39 12.78 7.08
N THR A 17 -6.93 13.92 7.59
CA THR A 17 -6.51 15.09 6.82
C THR A 17 -4.98 15.22 6.88
N PRO A 18 -4.34 16.05 6.02
CA PRO A 18 -2.89 16.25 6.07
C PRO A 18 -2.35 16.80 7.40
N ASP A 19 -3.19 17.53 8.15
CA ASP A 19 -2.90 18.09 9.47
C ASP A 19 -3.28 17.16 10.64
N TRP A 20 -3.77 15.95 10.35
CA TRP A 20 -4.03 14.95 11.38
C TRP A 20 -2.73 14.57 12.10
N THR A 21 -2.81 14.46 13.42
CA THR A 21 -1.71 14.05 14.28
C THR A 21 -2.10 12.85 15.14
N TYR A 22 -1.10 12.08 15.55
CA TYR A 22 -1.22 11.10 16.62
C TYR A 22 -0.07 11.23 17.61
N ASN A 23 -0.26 10.67 18.79
CA ASN A 23 0.78 10.63 19.82
C ASN A 23 1.53 9.28 19.75
N ASP A 24 2.73 9.29 19.15
CA ASP A 24 3.62 8.14 19.04
C ASP A 24 4.24 7.79 20.41
N GLN A 25 3.69 6.73 21.03
CA GLN A 25 4.17 6.14 22.28
C GLN A 25 5.33 5.14 22.10
N GLY A 26 5.85 4.97 20.88
CA GLY A 26 6.97 4.09 20.54
C GLY A 26 6.61 2.60 20.39
N VAL A 27 5.37 2.23 20.68
CA VAL A 27 4.85 0.87 20.52
C VAL A 27 3.36 0.90 20.17
N PHE A 28 2.96 0.01 19.26
CA PHE A 28 1.56 -0.29 18.95
C PHE A 28 1.33 -1.79 19.14
N GLU A 29 0.30 -2.19 19.87
CA GLU A 29 -0.01 -3.61 20.14
C GLU A 29 -1.27 -4.04 19.38
N ILE A 30 -1.17 -5.10 18.59
CA ILE A 30 -2.28 -5.63 17.78
C ILE A 30 -2.10 -7.10 17.49
N GLY A 31 -3.18 -7.88 17.54
CA GLY A 31 -3.14 -9.30 17.17
C GLY A 31 -2.07 -10.11 17.91
N GLY A 32 -1.73 -9.73 19.15
CA GLY A 32 -0.70 -10.39 19.97
C GLY A 32 0.75 -10.04 19.63
N ILE A 33 1.00 -9.09 18.73
CA ILE A 33 2.34 -8.61 18.38
C ILE A 33 2.57 -7.17 18.86
N ARG A 34 3.84 -6.80 19.00
CA ARG A 34 4.29 -5.44 19.29
C ARG A 34 4.97 -4.85 18.05
N ILE A 35 4.41 -3.77 17.52
CA ILE A 35 4.97 -3.00 16.42
C ILE A 35 5.76 -1.84 17.03
N GLN A 36 6.99 -1.64 16.57
CA GLN A 36 7.87 -0.57 17.06
C GLN A 36 8.50 0.18 15.88
N ASN A 37 8.85 1.43 16.13
CA ASN A 37 9.70 2.20 15.22
C ASN A 37 11.11 1.61 15.16
N TRP A 38 11.83 1.89 14.08
CA TRP A 38 13.15 1.30 13.82
C TRP A 38 14.17 1.61 14.92
N ASP A 39 14.04 2.77 15.57
CA ASP A 39 14.91 3.26 16.64
C ASP A 39 14.40 2.90 18.05
N ARG A 40 13.22 2.26 18.13
CA ARG A 40 12.54 1.87 19.38
C ARG A 40 12.24 3.05 20.30
N ARG A 41 12.03 4.25 19.75
CA ARG A 41 11.66 5.45 20.53
C ARG A 41 10.22 5.88 20.26
N ALA A 42 9.67 6.55 21.27
CA ALA A 42 8.49 7.39 21.14
C ALA A 42 8.89 8.71 20.48
N HIS A 43 8.03 9.23 19.61
CA HIS A 43 8.25 10.50 18.91
C HIS A 43 7.31 11.61 19.38
N GLY A 44 6.36 11.30 20.28
CA GLY A 44 5.39 12.27 20.77
C GLY A 44 4.35 12.62 19.71
N GLU A 45 3.95 13.88 19.63
CA GLU A 45 3.00 14.32 18.60
C GLU A 45 3.66 14.31 17.21
N VAL A 46 3.08 13.53 16.31
CA VAL A 46 3.58 13.26 14.96
C VAL A 46 2.45 13.46 13.96
N ASP A 47 2.72 14.17 12.87
CA ASP A 47 1.79 14.38 11.77
C ASP A 47 1.93 13.33 10.65
N VAL A 48 1.01 13.35 9.68
CA VAL A 48 1.01 12.43 8.53
C VAL A 48 2.30 12.51 7.70
N GLU A 49 2.89 13.71 7.55
CA GLU A 49 4.14 13.89 6.80
C GLU A 49 5.31 13.19 7.50
N GLN A 50 5.43 13.36 8.81
CA GLN A 50 6.48 12.77 9.63
C GLN A 50 6.40 11.25 9.67
N ILE A 51 5.21 10.65 9.58
CA ILE A 51 5.06 9.18 9.40
C ILE A 51 5.86 8.69 8.20
N LEU A 52 5.80 9.42 7.08
CA LEU A 52 6.53 9.08 5.85
C LEU A 52 8.01 9.46 5.96
N VAL A 53 8.32 10.68 6.39
CA VAL A 53 9.69 11.23 6.45
C VAL A 53 10.58 10.43 7.41
N GLN A 54 10.07 10.11 8.60
CA GLN A 54 10.81 9.35 9.61
C GLN A 54 10.57 7.83 9.49
N SER A 55 9.71 7.42 8.56
CA SER A 55 9.30 6.03 8.36
C SER A 55 8.87 5.38 9.68
N LEU A 56 7.88 5.96 10.35
CA LEU A 56 7.34 5.47 11.62
C LEU A 56 6.40 4.28 11.37
N ASN A 57 6.66 3.15 12.01
CA ASN A 57 5.82 1.95 11.87
C ASN A 57 4.60 2.05 12.77
N VAL A 58 4.76 2.66 13.95
CA VAL A 58 3.66 2.91 14.89
C VAL A 58 2.59 3.76 14.20
N GLY A 59 2.96 4.89 13.60
CA GLY A 59 1.99 5.73 12.88
C GLY A 59 1.31 5.07 11.68
N ALA A 60 2.04 4.27 10.90
CA ALA A 60 1.43 3.51 9.81
C ALA A 60 0.41 2.47 10.34
N ALA A 61 0.71 1.80 11.45
CA ALA A 61 -0.20 0.88 12.10
C ALA A 61 -1.41 1.61 12.69
N THR A 62 -1.22 2.76 13.35
CA THR A 62 -2.30 3.62 13.85
C THR A 62 -3.25 4.01 12.73
N LEU A 63 -2.74 4.54 11.61
CA LEU A 63 -3.56 4.89 10.44
C LEU A 63 -4.37 3.70 9.91
N ALA A 64 -3.73 2.53 9.79
CA ALA A 64 -4.39 1.35 9.23
C ALA A 64 -5.45 0.75 10.16
N VAL A 65 -5.20 0.78 11.47
CA VAL A 65 -6.01 0.06 12.47
C VAL A 65 -7.10 0.96 13.05
N GLU A 66 -6.73 2.15 13.50
CA GLU A 66 -7.63 3.04 14.24
C GLU A 66 -8.46 3.93 13.30
N GLU A 67 -7.87 4.38 12.18
CA GLU A 67 -8.51 5.35 11.27
C GLU A 67 -9.16 4.67 10.05
N LEU A 68 -8.41 3.80 9.36
CA LEU A 68 -8.90 3.11 8.16
C LEU A 68 -9.83 1.93 8.49
N GLY A 69 -9.38 1.08 9.40
CA GLY A 69 -9.92 -0.26 9.60
C GLY A 69 -9.63 -1.22 8.43
N ALA A 70 -9.77 -2.52 8.69
CA ALA A 70 -9.43 -3.57 7.74
C ALA A 70 -10.15 -3.43 6.39
N THR A 71 -11.45 -3.13 6.41
CA THR A 71 -12.26 -3.04 5.18
C THR A 71 -11.74 -1.98 4.22
N ASN A 72 -11.55 -0.74 4.67
CA ASN A 72 -11.08 0.34 3.81
C ASN A 72 -9.63 0.10 3.38
N PHE A 73 -8.77 -0.37 4.30
CA PHE A 73 -7.37 -0.66 3.99
C PHE A 73 -7.25 -1.67 2.84
N TYR A 74 -7.88 -2.85 2.95
CA TYR A 74 -7.76 -3.89 1.93
C TYR A 74 -8.49 -3.55 0.63
N GLN A 75 -9.60 -2.80 0.68
CA GLN A 75 -10.24 -2.27 -0.53
C GLN A 75 -9.34 -1.28 -1.27
N MET A 76 -8.67 -0.38 -0.55
CA MET A 76 -7.72 0.56 -1.15
C MET A 76 -6.49 -0.15 -1.72
N MET A 77 -5.93 -1.14 -1.02
CA MET A 77 -4.82 -1.94 -1.57
C MET A 77 -5.24 -2.67 -2.86
N ALA A 78 -6.49 -3.15 -2.92
CA ALA A 78 -7.04 -3.74 -4.14
C ALA A 78 -7.24 -2.71 -5.27
N ARG A 79 -7.65 -1.47 -4.95
CA ARG A 79 -7.71 -0.35 -5.93
C ARG A 79 -6.33 0.02 -6.48
N PHE A 80 -5.29 -0.04 -5.64
CA PHE A 80 -3.89 0.10 -6.07
C PHE A 80 -3.35 -1.11 -6.86
N GLY A 81 -4.12 -2.19 -7.00
CA GLY A 81 -3.73 -3.38 -7.75
C GLY A 81 -2.82 -4.35 -6.99
N ILE A 82 -2.66 -4.18 -5.67
CA ILE A 82 -1.83 -5.07 -4.85
C ILE A 82 -2.45 -6.48 -4.80
N GLY A 83 -1.61 -7.50 -4.98
CA GLY A 83 -2.04 -8.89 -5.04
C GLY A 83 -2.65 -9.32 -6.39
N ARG A 84 -2.60 -8.47 -7.42
CA ARG A 84 -3.10 -8.76 -8.77
C ARG A 84 -2.07 -8.42 -9.85
N PRO A 85 -1.92 -9.26 -10.89
CA PRO A 85 -1.07 -8.91 -12.03
C PRO A 85 -1.49 -7.57 -12.64
N THR A 86 -0.53 -6.72 -12.98
CA THR A 86 -0.73 -5.44 -13.68
C THR A 86 -1.23 -5.64 -15.11
N ARG A 87 -1.08 -6.86 -15.64
CA ARG A 87 -1.39 -7.26 -17.02
C ARG A 87 -0.52 -6.53 -18.05
N ILE A 88 0.72 -6.23 -17.67
CA ILE A 88 1.74 -5.76 -18.61
C ILE A 88 1.83 -6.72 -19.81
N ASP A 89 2.29 -6.22 -20.94
CA ASP A 89 2.49 -6.93 -22.20
C ASP A 89 3.72 -7.87 -22.19
N LEU A 90 4.06 -8.42 -21.01
CA LEU A 90 5.15 -9.37 -20.80
C LEU A 90 4.62 -10.68 -20.20
N GLN A 91 5.29 -11.78 -20.53
CA GLN A 91 4.99 -13.09 -19.96
C GLN A 91 5.63 -13.25 -18.57
N GLY A 92 5.06 -14.13 -17.75
CA GLY A 92 5.65 -14.52 -16.46
C GLY A 92 5.41 -13.55 -15.31
N GLU A 93 4.39 -12.68 -15.40
CA GLU A 93 4.06 -11.76 -14.31
C GLU A 93 3.58 -12.50 -13.05
N ALA A 94 4.22 -12.20 -11.92
CA ALA A 94 3.77 -12.67 -10.62
C ALA A 94 2.66 -11.75 -10.05
N SER A 95 1.68 -12.33 -9.36
CA SER A 95 0.59 -11.59 -8.72
C SER A 95 0.98 -10.91 -7.39
N GLY A 96 2.11 -11.29 -6.80
CA GLY A 96 2.38 -11.00 -5.39
C GLY A 96 1.44 -11.77 -4.46
N PHE A 97 1.42 -11.39 -3.19
CA PHE A 97 0.63 -12.04 -2.14
C PHE A 97 0.30 -11.06 -1.02
N MET A 98 -0.94 -11.03 -0.57
CA MET A 98 -1.37 -10.29 0.61
C MET A 98 -2.58 -11.00 1.19
N ARG A 99 -2.52 -11.37 2.47
CA ARG A 99 -3.68 -11.95 3.15
C ARG A 99 -4.75 -10.90 3.38
N THR A 100 -6.01 -11.29 3.27
CA THR A 100 -7.17 -10.42 3.48
C THR A 100 -8.20 -11.06 4.42
N PRO A 101 -9.05 -10.27 5.10
CA PRO A 101 -10.14 -10.79 5.94
C PRO A 101 -11.12 -11.70 5.17
N THR A 102 -11.17 -11.58 3.84
CA THR A 102 -12.04 -12.38 2.97
C THR A 102 -11.40 -13.68 2.47
N ASP A 103 -10.17 -13.98 2.88
CA ASP A 103 -9.49 -15.19 2.45
C ASP A 103 -10.14 -16.44 3.04
N LEU A 104 -10.46 -17.41 2.18
CA LEU A 104 -11.13 -18.66 2.57
C LEU A 104 -10.28 -19.56 3.47
N SER A 105 -8.97 -19.35 3.56
CA SER A 105 -8.10 -20.10 4.45
C SER A 105 -8.35 -19.79 5.93
N GLY A 106 -8.99 -18.66 6.24
CA GLY A 106 -9.19 -18.20 7.62
C GLY A 106 -7.89 -17.90 8.35
N THR A 107 -6.77 -17.72 7.63
CA THR A 107 -5.44 -17.50 8.22
C THR A 107 -5.10 -16.02 8.41
N TRP A 108 -6.01 -15.13 8.05
CA TRP A 108 -5.85 -13.69 8.31
C TRP A 108 -6.06 -13.39 9.80
N SER A 109 -5.29 -12.45 10.32
CA SER A 109 -5.39 -11.94 11.69
C SER A 109 -5.26 -10.42 11.70
N GLU A 110 -5.67 -9.77 12.78
CA GLU A 110 -5.46 -8.33 12.95
C GLU A 110 -3.97 -7.92 12.87
N SER A 111 -3.06 -8.82 13.22
CA SER A 111 -1.61 -8.58 13.08
C SER A 111 -1.19 -8.41 11.61
N ASP A 112 -1.92 -9.03 10.66
CA ASP A 112 -1.70 -8.82 9.23
C ASP A 112 -2.05 -7.38 8.84
N LEU A 113 -3.15 -6.79 9.34
CA LEU A 113 -3.48 -5.39 9.07
C LEU A 113 -2.38 -4.45 9.56
N GLY A 114 -1.96 -4.63 10.81
CA GLY A 114 -0.90 -3.83 11.41
C GLY A 114 0.40 -3.92 10.60
N THR A 115 0.85 -5.13 10.27
CA THR A 115 2.11 -5.34 9.54
C THR A 115 2.06 -4.97 8.05
N ASN A 116 0.92 -5.21 7.39
CA ASN A 116 0.71 -4.84 5.99
C ASN A 116 0.79 -3.32 5.82
N SER A 117 0.35 -2.53 6.80
CA SER A 117 0.37 -1.06 6.74
C SER A 117 1.76 -0.46 6.48
N PHE A 118 2.83 -1.17 6.84
CA PHE A 118 4.22 -0.76 6.57
C PHE A 118 4.98 -1.73 5.67
N GLY A 119 4.25 -2.61 4.97
CA GLY A 119 4.78 -3.48 3.92
C GLY A 119 5.41 -4.78 4.41
N GLN A 120 5.02 -5.28 5.58
CA GLN A 120 5.40 -6.61 6.07
C GLN A 120 4.21 -7.58 6.00
N GLY A 121 4.51 -8.89 5.92
CA GLY A 121 3.47 -9.93 5.81
C GLY A 121 2.85 -10.06 4.41
N LEU A 122 3.40 -9.37 3.42
CA LEU A 122 2.94 -9.37 2.03
C LEU A 122 4.13 -9.37 1.05
N SER A 123 3.87 -9.67 -0.22
CA SER A 123 4.82 -9.53 -1.31
C SER A 123 4.19 -8.76 -2.48
N VAL A 124 4.95 -7.82 -3.03
CA VAL A 124 4.54 -6.96 -4.15
C VAL A 124 5.67 -6.96 -5.16
N THR A 125 5.37 -7.10 -6.44
CA THR A 125 6.40 -6.97 -7.48
C THR A 125 6.83 -5.51 -7.60
N PRO A 126 8.09 -5.23 -8.02
CA PRO A 126 8.51 -3.85 -8.29
C PRO A 126 7.58 -3.13 -9.27
N LEU A 127 7.02 -3.84 -10.26
CA LEU A 127 6.11 -3.29 -11.25
C LEU A 127 4.74 -2.91 -10.66
N GLN A 128 4.16 -3.75 -9.79
CA GLN A 128 2.94 -3.39 -9.04
C GLN A 128 3.16 -2.15 -8.19
N MET A 129 4.28 -2.11 -7.46
CA MET A 129 4.60 -1.00 -6.57
C MET A 129 4.81 0.31 -7.35
N LEU A 130 5.52 0.25 -8.49
CA LEU A 130 5.70 1.38 -9.39
C LEU A 130 4.37 1.86 -9.97
N THR A 131 3.50 0.95 -10.41
CA THR A 131 2.18 1.28 -10.97
C THR A 131 1.30 2.01 -9.95
N ALA A 132 1.27 1.51 -8.71
CA ALA A 132 0.50 2.13 -7.63
C ALA A 132 1.04 3.52 -7.24
N ILE A 133 2.35 3.70 -7.14
CA ILE A 133 2.95 5.03 -6.86
C ILE A 133 2.70 6.00 -8.02
N ASN A 134 2.78 5.53 -9.26
CA ASN A 134 2.51 6.38 -10.42
C ASN A 134 1.09 6.91 -10.45
N ALA A 135 0.10 6.18 -9.91
CA ALA A 135 -1.25 6.73 -9.78
C ALA A 135 -1.28 7.96 -8.87
N ILE A 136 -0.49 7.98 -7.79
CA ILE A 136 -0.38 9.16 -6.92
C ILE A 136 0.24 10.33 -7.68
N ALA A 137 1.25 10.07 -8.50
CA ALA A 137 1.87 11.09 -9.36
C ALA A 137 1.00 11.50 -10.56
N ASN A 138 -0.05 10.73 -10.88
CA ASN A 138 -0.92 10.88 -12.04
C ASN A 138 -2.38 11.16 -11.59
N ASP A 139 -2.54 12.08 -10.63
CA ASP A 139 -3.83 12.57 -10.15
C ASP A 139 -4.81 11.47 -9.70
N GLY A 140 -4.29 10.40 -9.10
CA GLY A 140 -5.06 9.24 -8.63
C GLY A 140 -5.44 8.24 -9.71
N ILE A 141 -5.03 8.45 -10.97
CA ILE A 141 -5.41 7.60 -12.10
C ILE A 141 -4.42 6.44 -12.26
N MET A 142 -4.90 5.23 -11.97
CA MET A 142 -4.17 3.98 -12.22
C MET A 142 -4.00 3.73 -13.72
N MET A 143 -2.75 3.68 -14.17
CA MET A 143 -2.40 3.35 -15.56
C MET A 143 -2.03 1.89 -15.70
N LYS A 144 -2.28 1.32 -16.89
CA LYS A 144 -1.76 0.00 -17.25
C LYS A 144 -0.32 0.14 -17.77
N PRO A 145 0.69 -0.50 -17.16
CA PRO A 145 2.04 -0.43 -17.67
C PRO A 145 2.19 -1.19 -18.99
N ARG A 146 3.03 -0.68 -19.89
CA ARG A 146 3.33 -1.26 -21.22
C ARG A 146 4.80 -1.08 -21.56
N VAL A 147 5.37 -2.05 -22.26
CA VAL A 147 6.74 -1.97 -22.81
C VAL A 147 6.70 -1.78 -24.33
N VAL A 148 5.74 -2.42 -25.02
CA VAL A 148 5.57 -2.32 -26.46
C VAL A 148 4.74 -1.08 -26.77
N TYR A 149 5.36 -0.11 -27.45
CA TYR A 149 4.64 1.07 -27.97
C TYR A 149 3.87 0.75 -29.26
N GLN A 150 4.52 0.08 -30.21
CA GLN A 150 3.91 -0.28 -31.48
C GLN A 150 4.57 -1.53 -32.09
N MET A 151 3.82 -2.23 -32.93
CA MET A 151 4.31 -3.28 -33.83
C MET A 151 4.18 -2.80 -35.28
N ILE A 152 5.24 -2.98 -36.07
CA ILE A 152 5.29 -2.65 -37.50
C ILE A 152 5.40 -3.95 -38.28
N ASP A 153 4.43 -4.22 -39.14
CA ASP A 153 4.36 -5.40 -40.01
C ASP A 153 4.14 -4.95 -41.46
N GLY A 154 5.24 -4.74 -42.18
CA GLY A 154 5.23 -4.07 -43.48
C GLY A 154 4.69 -2.64 -43.36
N ASP A 155 3.65 -2.33 -44.14
CA ASP A 155 2.96 -1.02 -44.09
C ASP A 155 1.92 -0.93 -42.95
N ARG A 156 1.69 -2.01 -42.20
CA ARG A 156 0.72 -2.03 -41.09
C ARG A 156 1.39 -1.58 -39.80
N ILE A 157 0.84 -0.53 -39.18
CA ILE A 157 1.22 -0.06 -37.84
C ILE A 157 0.10 -0.45 -36.87
N ILE A 158 0.46 -1.20 -35.82
CA ILE A 158 -0.43 -1.55 -34.70
C ILE A 158 0.13 -0.89 -33.44
N THR A 159 -0.49 0.20 -33.01
CA THR A 159 -0.12 0.90 -31.77
C THR A 159 -0.77 0.22 -30.58
N SER A 160 -0.07 0.11 -29.47
CA SER A 160 -0.63 -0.43 -28.24
C SER A 160 -1.50 0.66 -27.58
N GLU A 161 -2.78 0.36 -27.31
CA GLU A 161 -3.72 1.30 -26.63
C GLU A 161 -3.56 1.32 -25.11
#